data_AF-A0A9E0LQT8-F1
#
_entry.id   AF-A0A9E0LQT8-F1
#
_cell.length_a   1.000
_cell.length_b   1.000
_cell.length_c   1.000
_cell.angle_alpha   90.00
_cell.angle_beta   90.00
_cell.angle_gamma   90.00
#
_symmetry.space_group_name_H-M   'P 1'
#
loop_
_entity.id
_entity.type
_entity.pdbx_description
1 polymer ?
#
loop_
_entity_poly.entity_id
_entity_poly.type
_entity_poly.pdbx_seq_one_letter_code
_entity_poly.pdbx_strand_id
1 'polypeptide(L)'
;MEFTQEKKKKVEKMIVDSMIDAVGAGFVQEDALPNISEFVLSRMDTIKNEEELVAFLIELSQKWSFFLPIERFIEGEAKEVEDRKSVDKAENLIKGGQLDQALQVLKAAEKGGL
;
A
#
# COMPACT_ATOMS: atom_id res chain seq x y z
N MET A 1 0.25 -1.40 10.03
CA MET A 1 0.62 -0.14 10.70
C MET A 1 -0.66 0.67 10.80
N GLU A 2 -0.82 1.55 11.77
CA GLU A 2 -1.84 2.60 11.60
C GLU A 2 -1.46 3.45 10.39
N PHE A 3 -2.45 3.96 9.66
CA PHE A 3 -2.19 4.98 8.67
C PHE A 3 -1.63 6.21 9.40
N THR A 4 -0.33 6.44 9.25
CA THR A 4 0.36 7.56 9.91
C THR A 4 0.76 8.61 8.88
N GLN A 5 0.91 9.85 9.36
CA GLN A 5 1.51 10.92 8.58
C GLN A 5 2.93 10.58 8.11
N GLU A 6 3.64 9.73 8.84
CA GLU A 6 4.96 9.24 8.44
C GLU A 6 4.88 8.30 7.23
N LYS A 7 3.92 7.36 7.21
CA LYS A 7 3.70 6.47 6.06
C LYS A 7 3.29 7.27 4.83
N LYS A 8 2.41 8.27 4.98
CA LYS A 8 2.03 9.18 3.89
C LYS A 8 3.25 9.90 3.30
N LYS A 9 4.10 10.51 4.13
CA LYS A 9 5.34 11.17 3.69
C LYS A 9 6.32 10.21 2.99
N LYS A 10 6.42 8.96 3.48
CA LYS A 10 7.23 7.93 2.83
C LYS A 10 6.75 7.67 1.40
N VAL A 11 5.43 7.53 1.19
CA VAL A 11 4.85 7.33 -0.13
C VAL A 11 5.02 8.56 -1.02
N GLU A 12 4.80 9.77 -0.51
CA GLU A 12 5.05 11.01 -1.25
C GLU A 12 6.49 11.07 -1.77
N LYS A 13 7.47 10.72 -0.92
CA LYS A 13 8.86 10.64 -1.33
C LYS A 13 9.08 9.59 -2.43
N MET A 14 8.53 8.40 -2.27
CA MET A 14 8.64 7.33 -3.28
C MET A 14 8.07 7.75 -4.64
N ILE A 15 6.96 8.51 -4.64
CA ILE A 15 6.36 9.05 -5.87
C ILE A 15 7.32 10.03 -6.54
N VAL A 16 7.87 10.98 -5.78
CA VAL A 16 8.83 11.96 -6.31
C VAL A 16 10.08 11.25 -6.87
N ASP A 17 10.66 10.32 -6.11
CA ASP A 17 11.82 9.55 -6.53
C ASP A 17 11.53 8.77 -7.83
N SER A 18 10.35 8.14 -7.93
CA SER A 18 9.94 7.40 -9.15
C SER A 18 9.71 8.33 -10.35
N MET A 19 9.22 9.55 -10.13
CA MET A 19 9.09 10.55 -11.20
C MET A 19 10.46 10.99 -11.71
N ILE A 20 11.42 11.24 -10.81
CA ILE A 20 12.79 11.60 -11.17
C ILE A 20 13.43 10.50 -12.00
N ASP A 21 13.32 9.24 -11.53
CA ASP A 21 13.87 8.08 -12.22
C ASP A 21 13.22 7.87 -13.60
N ALA A 22 11.89 8.03 -13.69
CA ALA A 22 11.16 7.88 -14.94
C ALA A 22 11.56 8.94 -15.99
N VAL A 23 11.81 10.17 -15.57
CA VAL A 23 12.32 11.24 -16.45
C VAL A 23 13.76 10.94 -16.85
N GLY A 24 14.62 10.60 -15.89
CA GLY A 24 16.03 10.28 -16.15
C GLY A 24 16.22 9.09 -17.09
N ALA A 25 15.32 8.11 -17.05
CA ALA A 25 15.31 6.96 -17.95
C ALA A 25 14.56 7.20 -19.28
N GLY A 26 13.92 8.36 -19.46
CA GLY A 26 13.15 8.69 -20.66
C GLY A 26 11.81 7.95 -20.80
N PHE A 27 11.30 7.35 -19.72
CA PHE A 27 9.97 6.72 -19.69
C PHE A 27 8.84 7.76 -19.68
N VAL A 28 9.13 8.97 -19.19
CA VAL A 28 8.21 10.09 -19.10
C VAL A 28 8.91 11.35 -19.62
N GLN A 29 8.20 12.13 -20.42
CA GLN A 29 8.67 13.44 -20.86
C GLN A 29 8.33 14.51 -19.81
N GLU A 30 9.17 15.55 -19.73
CA GLU A 30 9.01 16.62 -18.73
C GLU A 30 7.67 17.36 -18.84
N ASP A 31 7.08 17.41 -20.04
CA ASP A 31 5.78 18.04 -20.31
C ASP A 31 4.59 17.28 -19.71
N ALA A 32 4.76 16.00 -19.38
CA ALA A 32 3.75 15.19 -18.69
C ALA A 32 3.78 15.38 -17.16
N LEU A 33 4.88 15.90 -16.60
CA LEU A 33 5.04 16.07 -15.15
C LEU A 33 4.00 16.99 -14.49
N PRO A 34 3.57 18.12 -15.11
CA PRO A 34 2.51 18.95 -14.54
C PRO A 34 1.20 18.17 -14.36
N ASN A 35 0.81 17.35 -15.34
CA ASN A 35 -0.41 16.55 -15.26
C ASN A 35 -0.30 15.48 -14.15
N ILE A 36 0.83 14.77 -14.09
CA ILE A 36 1.09 13.76 -13.06
C ILE A 36 1.06 14.40 -11.67
N SER A 37 1.74 15.54 -11.49
CA SER A 37 1.80 16.22 -10.20
C SER A 37 0.44 16.79 -9.77
N GLU A 38 -0.34 17.35 -10.68
CA GLU A 38 -1.71 17.79 -10.39
C GLU A 38 -2.61 16.62 -9.94
N PHE A 39 -2.52 15.48 -10.63
CA PHE A 39 -3.26 14.28 -10.25
C PHE A 39 -2.85 13.79 -8.85
N VAL A 40 -1.54 13.69 -8.58
CA VAL A 40 -1.03 13.24 -7.27
C VAL A 40 -1.46 14.21 -6.17
N LEU A 41 -1.23 15.51 -6.32
CA LEU A 41 -1.53 16.52 -5.29
C LEU A 41 -3.02 16.61 -4.99
N SER A 42 -3.89 16.55 -6.01
CA SER A 42 -5.34 16.63 -5.82
C SER A 42 -5.92 15.46 -5.03
N ARG A 43 -5.25 14.30 -5.03
CA ARG A 43 -5.70 13.09 -4.32
C ARG A 43 -4.99 12.89 -3.00
N MET A 44 -3.68 13.10 -2.96
CA MET A 44 -2.84 12.78 -1.80
C MET A 44 -3.32 13.47 -0.53
N ASP A 45 -3.74 14.73 -0.61
CA ASP A 45 -4.26 15.49 0.55
C ASP A 45 -5.58 14.96 1.10
N THR A 46 -6.33 14.21 0.29
CA THR A 46 -7.65 13.69 0.67
C THR A 46 -7.61 12.30 1.32
N ILE A 47 -6.49 11.58 1.21
CA ILE A 47 -6.31 10.22 1.72
C ILE A 47 -6.27 10.21 3.25
N LYS A 48 -7.18 9.45 3.87
CA LYS A 48 -7.38 9.38 5.33
C LYS A 48 -6.99 8.05 5.94
N ASN A 49 -6.88 7.00 5.14
CA ASN A 49 -6.63 5.64 5.60
C ASN A 49 -5.83 4.83 4.58
N GLU A 50 -5.42 3.63 4.99
CA GLU A 50 -4.56 2.74 4.21
C GLU A 50 -5.28 2.17 2.98
N GLU A 51 -6.58 1.88 3.06
CA GLU A 51 -7.39 1.41 1.93
C GLU A 51 -7.46 2.46 0.81
N GLU A 52 -7.72 3.73 1.18
CA GLU A 52 -7.72 4.85 0.24
C GLU A 52 -6.34 5.07 -0.39
N LEU A 53 -5.26 4.87 0.38
CA LEU A 53 -3.89 4.97 -0.12
C LEU A 53 -3.59 3.89 -1.15
N VAL A 54 -3.94 2.63 -0.86
CA VAL A 54 -3.76 1.50 -1.78
C VAL A 54 -4.59 1.72 -3.05
N ALA A 55 -5.86 2.10 -2.92
CA ALA A 55 -6.72 2.38 -4.06
C ALA A 55 -6.16 3.51 -4.95
N PHE A 56 -5.65 4.58 -4.33
CA PHE A 56 -4.98 5.67 -5.05
C PHE A 56 -3.74 5.18 -5.80
N LEU A 57 -2.90 4.35 -5.18
CA LEU A 57 -1.69 3.83 -5.82
C LEU A 57 -2.00 2.89 -6.99
N ILE A 58 -3.07 2.11 -6.89
CA ILE A 58 -3.61 1.30 -8.00
C ILE A 58 -4.06 2.21 -9.16
N GLU A 59 -4.82 3.27 -8.87
CA GLU A 59 -5.25 4.21 -9.93
C GLU A 59 -4.04 4.91 -10.57
N LEU A 60 -3.06 5.30 -9.75
CA LEU A 60 -1.85 5.97 -10.19
C LEU A 60 -1.01 5.07 -11.11
N SER A 61 -0.80 3.81 -10.75
CA SER A 61 -0.03 2.84 -11.54
C SER A 61 -0.73 2.40 -12.82
N GLN A 62 -2.07 2.36 -12.83
CA GLN A 62 -2.86 2.10 -14.04
C GLN A 62 -2.73 3.21 -15.06
N LYS A 63 -2.67 4.47 -14.61
CA LYS A 63 -2.44 5.64 -15.49
C LYS A 63 -0.97 5.73 -15.93
N TRP A 64 -0.05 5.38 -15.04
CA TRP A 64 1.38 5.52 -15.23
C TRP A 64 2.12 4.31 -14.65
N SER A 65 2.42 3.35 -15.52
CA SER A 65 2.93 2.02 -15.13
C SER A 65 4.27 2.03 -14.39
N PHE A 66 5.05 3.10 -14.48
CA PHE A 66 6.30 3.22 -13.72
C PHE A 66 6.08 3.37 -12.21
N PHE A 67 4.83 3.59 -11.73
CA PHE A 67 4.48 3.55 -10.31
C PHE A 67 4.12 2.16 -9.77
N LEU A 68 4.03 1.12 -10.63
CA LEU A 68 3.77 -0.26 -10.20
C LEU A 68 4.66 -0.75 -9.04
N PRO A 69 5.96 -0.40 -8.95
CA PRO A 69 6.79 -0.81 -7.82
C PRO A 69 6.32 -0.23 -6.48
N ILE A 70 5.79 1.01 -6.46
CA ILE A 70 5.27 1.63 -5.23
C ILE A 70 4.00 0.92 -4.78
N GLU A 71 3.07 0.70 -5.71
CA GLU A 71 1.82 -0.02 -5.45
C GLU A 71 2.10 -1.37 -4.79
N ARG A 72 2.93 -2.20 -5.44
CA ARG A 72 3.28 -3.53 -4.95
C ARG A 72 3.96 -3.50 -3.58
N PHE A 73 4.81 -2.50 -3.35
CA PHE A 73 5.48 -2.35 -2.06
C PHE A 73 4.48 -2.06 -0.94
N ILE A 74 3.55 -1.12 -1.15
CA ILE A 74 2.56 -0.74 -0.15
C ILE A 74 1.51 -1.83 0.06
N GLU A 75 1.07 -2.50 -1.01
CA GLU A 75 0.18 -3.66 -0.92
C GLU A 75 0.83 -4.80 -0.11
N GLY A 76 2.11 -5.08 -0.37
CA GLY A 76 2.89 -6.03 0.42
C GLY A 76 2.98 -5.66 1.91
N GLU A 77 3.27 -4.39 2.23
CA GLU A 77 3.27 -3.91 3.62
C GLU A 77 1.89 -4.04 4.29
N ALA A 78 0.80 -3.75 3.56
CA ALA A 78 -0.56 -3.87 4.09
C ALA A 78 -0.90 -5.34 4.40
N LYS A 79 -0.53 -6.25 3.50
CA LYS A 79 -0.72 -7.69 3.67
C LYS A 79 0.07 -8.25 4.86
N GLU A 80 1.34 -7.88 5.01
CA GLU A 80 2.13 -8.31 6.18
C GLU A 80 1.52 -7.86 7.52
N VAL A 81 0.87 -6.70 7.53
CA VAL A 81 0.20 -6.18 8.72
C VAL A 81 -1.05 -7.00 9.02
N GLU A 82 -1.83 -7.35 8.00
CA GLU A 82 -3.01 -8.20 8.14
C GLU A 82 -2.65 -9.61 8.62
N ASP A 83 -1.57 -10.18 8.07
CA ASP A 83 -1.04 -11.47 8.49
C ASP A 83 -0.63 -11.44 9.97
N ARG A 84 0.10 -10.40 10.40
CA ARG A 84 0.48 -10.23 11.82
C ARG A 84 -0.73 -10.08 12.72
N LYS A 85 -1.73 -9.28 12.35
CA LYS A 85 -2.98 -9.15 13.12
C LYS A 85 -3.71 -10.48 13.26
N SER A 86 -3.70 -11.29 12.21
CA SER A 86 -4.31 -12.62 12.21
C SER A 86 -3.58 -13.58 13.13
N VAL A 87 -2.24 -13.53 13.16
CA VAL A 87 -1.40 -14.27 14.11
C VAL A 87 -1.66 -13.83 15.55
N ASP A 88 -1.65 -12.52 15.84
CA ASP A 88 -1.93 -11.99 17.19
C ASP A 88 -3.32 -12.40 17.69
N LYS A 89 -4.31 -12.36 16.79
CA LYS A 89 -5.68 -12.82 17.09
C LYS A 89 -5.71 -14.31 17.39
N ALA A 90 -5.01 -15.13 16.61
CA ALA A 90 -4.92 -16.57 16.83
C ALA A 90 -4.22 -16.88 18.16
N GLU A 91 -3.14 -16.18 18.51
CA GLU A 91 -2.47 -16.34 19.80
C GLU A 91 -3.40 -16.06 20.98
N ASN A 92 -4.20 -14.99 20.90
CA ASN A 92 -5.15 -14.64 21.95
C ASN A 92 -6.25 -15.71 22.10
N LEU A 93 -6.72 -16.28 20.99
CA LEU A 93 -7.68 -17.40 21.00
C LEU A 93 -7.07 -18.68 21.60
N ILE A 94 -5.80 -18.98 21.30
CA ILE A 94 -5.08 -20.11 21.91
C ILE A 94 -4.95 -19.92 23.43
N LYS A 95 -4.54 -18.72 23.87
CA LYS A 95 -4.45 -18.38 25.30
C LYS A 95 -5.80 -18.48 26.01
N GLY A 96 -6.89 -18.22 25.29
CA GLY A 96 -8.28 -18.39 25.76
C GLY A 96 -8.83 -19.83 25.66
N GLY A 97 -8.05 -20.81 25.20
CA GLY A 97 -8.47 -22.21 25.04
C GLY A 97 -9.34 -22.48 23.80
N GLN A 98 -9.48 -21.52 22.89
CA GLN A 98 -10.34 -21.60 21.71
C GLN A 98 -9.54 -22.05 20.48
N LEU A 99 -8.94 -23.24 20.55
CA LEU A 99 -8.02 -23.75 19.52
C LEU A 99 -8.66 -23.85 18.12
N ASP A 100 -9.91 -24.31 18.03
CA ASP A 100 -10.61 -24.45 16.75
C ASP A 100 -10.83 -23.11 16.06
N GLN A 101 -11.10 -22.05 16.82
CA GLN A 101 -11.28 -20.70 16.29
C GLN A 101 -9.95 -20.09 15.85
N ALA A 102 -8.88 -20.34 16.62
CA ALA A 102 -7.52 -19.92 16.23
C ALA A 102 -7.10 -20.53 14.88
N LEU A 103 -7.37 -21.83 14.70
CA LEU A 103 -7.08 -22.53 13.43
C LEU A 103 -7.89 -21.97 12.26
N GLN A 104 -9.14 -21.55 12.48
CA GLN A 104 -9.95 -20.93 11.42
C GLN A 104 -9.40 -19.56 11.01
N VAL A 105 -8.94 -18.75 11.97
CA VAL A 105 -8.35 -17.43 11.70
C VAL A 105 -7.06 -17.57 10.87
N LEU A 106 -6.17 -18.49 11.24
CA LEU A 106 -4.93 -18.72 10.50
C LEU A 106 -5.19 -19.24 9.07
N LYS A 107 -6.15 -20.16 8.90
CA LYS A 107 -6.54 -20.66 7.58
C LYS A 107 -7.17 -19.59 6.68
N ALA A 108 -7.85 -18.61 7.26
CA ALA A 108 -8.41 -17.50 6.50
C ALA A 108 -7.30 -16.56 5.99
N ALA A 109 -6.29 -16.29 6.82
CA ALA A 109 -5.13 -15.48 6.44
C ALA A 109 -4.33 -16.11 5.29
N GLU A 110 -4.10 -17.43 5.31
CA GLU A 110 -3.42 -18.13 4.20
C GLU A 110 -4.17 -18.04 2.86
N LYS A 111 -5.51 -17.99 2.88
CA LYS A 111 -6.34 -17.98 1.65
C LYS A 111 -6.52 -16.59 1.02
N GLY A 112 -6.32 -15.52 1.78
CA GLY A 112 -6.37 -14.14 1.26
C GLY A 112 -5.09 -13.71 0.52
N GLY A 113 -4.10 -14.60 0.44
CA GLY A 113 -2.74 -14.26 0.04
C GLY A 113 -2.31 -14.57 -1.40
N LEU A 114 -3.23 -14.67 -2.36
CA LEU A 114 -2.91 -14.88 -3.79
C LEU A 114 -3.33 -13.70 -4.66
#